data_AF-A0AAD1FMH5-F1
#
_entry.id   AF-A0AAD1FMH5-F1
#
_cell.length_a   1.000
_cell.length_b   1.000
_cell.length_c   1.000
_cell.angle_alpha   90.00
_cell.angle_beta   90.00
_cell.angle_gamma   90.00
#
_symmetry.space_group_name_H-M   'P 1'
#
loop_
_entity.id
_entity.type
_entity.pdbx_description
1 polymer ?
#
loop_
_entity_poly.entity_id
_entity_poly.type
_entity_poly.pdbx_seq_one_letter_code
_entity_poly.pdbx_strand_id
1 'polypeptide(L)'
;MANLSLVITLMIMVVVVSFNSFRLSMIIFAVSALAAGLGLLSVWVFQYPFGFTVIIALLGLIGLAINAAIVILSEFKADPAEI
;
A
#
# COMPACT_ATOMS: atom_id res chain seq x y z
N MET A 1 -10.17 -22.21 2.57
CA MET A 1 -10.92 -21.12 1.91
C MET A 1 -11.44 -20.10 2.93
N ALA A 2 -12.18 -20.52 3.97
CA ALA A 2 -12.72 -19.61 5.01
C ALA A 2 -11.64 -18.77 5.75
N ASN A 3 -10.47 -19.35 5.96
CA ASN A 3 -9.32 -18.70 6.60
C ASN A 3 -8.67 -17.61 5.74
N LEU A 4 -8.51 -17.84 4.43
CA LEU A 4 -7.91 -16.86 3.52
C LEU A 4 -8.81 -15.63 3.35
N SER A 5 -10.11 -15.85 3.15
CA SER A 5 -11.10 -14.77 3.06
C SER A 5 -11.18 -13.96 4.36
N LEU A 6 -11.07 -14.63 5.52
CA LEU A 6 -11.06 -13.97 6.82
C LEU A 6 -9.84 -13.05 6.98
N VAL A 7 -8.65 -13.54 6.65
CA VAL A 7 -7.40 -12.76 6.77
C VAL A 7 -7.44 -11.53 5.87
N ILE A 8 -7.87 -11.68 4.60
CA ILE A 8 -7.98 -10.55 3.66
C ILE A 8 -8.99 -9.52 4.18
N THR A 9 -10.13 -9.98 4.69
CA THR A 9 -11.17 -9.09 5.24
C THR A 9 -10.66 -8.33 6.46
N LEU A 10 -9.97 -9.02 7.39
CA LEU A 10 -9.39 -8.39 8.58
C LEU A 10 -8.30 -7.38 8.23
N MET A 11 -7.44 -7.68 7.24
CA MET A 11 -6.43 -6.75 6.76
C MET A 11 -7.05 -5.45 6.23
N ILE A 12 -8.08 -5.55 5.38
CA ILE A 12 -8.78 -4.38 4.86
C ILE A 12 -9.47 -3.62 6.00
N MET A 13 -10.11 -4.35 6.92
CA MET A 13 -10.85 -3.76 8.04
C MET A 13 -9.94 -2.96 8.99
N VAL A 14 -8.76 -3.47 9.33
CA VAL A 14 -7.77 -2.75 10.15
C VAL A 14 -7.38 -1.43 9.50
N VAL A 15 -7.09 -1.42 8.19
CA VAL A 15 -6.71 -0.20 7.47
C VAL A 15 -7.84 0.84 7.47
N VAL A 16 -9.09 0.41 7.26
CA VAL A 16 -10.26 1.31 7.28
C VAL A 16 -10.50 1.90 8.67
N VAL A 17 -10.43 1.07 9.71
CA VAL A 17 -10.66 1.48 11.10
C VAL A 17 -9.56 2.42 11.57
N SER A 18 -8.29 2.18 11.22
CA SER A 18 -7.16 3.06 11.60
C SER A 18 -7.36 4.52 11.22
N PHE A 19 -8.02 4.80 10.08
CA PHE A 19 -8.25 6.17 9.62
C PHE A 19 -9.66 6.69 9.92
N ASN A 20 -10.56 5.83 10.43
CA ASN A 20 -11.99 6.11 10.62
C ASN A 20 -12.63 6.77 9.39
N SER A 21 -12.15 6.43 8.19
CA SER A 21 -12.54 7.07 6.92
C SER A 21 -12.24 6.15 5.75
N PHE A 22 -13.28 5.81 4.99
CA PHE A 22 -13.17 5.00 3.76
C PHE A 22 -12.38 5.71 2.66
N ARG A 23 -12.44 7.04 2.58
CA ARG A 23 -11.73 7.82 1.56
C ARG A 23 -10.22 7.75 1.73
N LEU A 24 -9.73 7.88 2.97
CA LEU A 24 -8.30 7.80 3.27
C LEU A 24 -7.74 6.40 3.06
N SER A 25 -8.51 5.37 3.44
CA SER A 25 -8.15 3.97 3.17
C SER A 25 -7.99 3.70 1.67
N MET A 26 -8.90 4.19 0.82
CA MET A 26 -8.76 4.06 -0.64
C MET A 26 -7.50 4.73 -1.20
N ILE A 27 -7.05 5.86 -0.63
CA ILE A 27 -5.81 6.52 -1.04
C ILE A 27 -4.60 5.62 -0.76
N ILE A 28 -4.55 4.96 0.40
CA ILE A 28 -3.46 4.03 0.75
C ILE A 28 -3.40 2.86 -0.24
N PHE A 29 -4.54 2.26 -0.57
CA PHE A 29 -4.61 1.19 -1.57
C PHE A 29 -4.25 1.67 -2.99
N ALA A 30 -4.60 2.90 -3.35
CA ALA A 30 -4.22 3.48 -4.63
C ALA A 30 -2.69 3.70 -4.73
N VAL A 31 -2.07 4.23 -3.66
CA VAL A 31 -0.61 4.43 -3.59
C VAL A 31 0.12 3.10 -3.68
N SER A 32 -0.36 2.06 -2.99
CA SER A 32 0.27 0.74 -3.01
C SER A 32 0.17 0.05 -4.38
N ALA A 33 -0.98 0.17 -5.06
CA ALA A 33 -1.15 -0.30 -6.43
C ALA A 33 -0.26 0.47 -7.41
N LEU A 34 -0.15 1.79 -7.27
CA LEU A 34 0.70 2.63 -8.10
C LEU A 34 2.19 2.28 -7.89
N ALA A 35 2.60 2.08 -6.65
CA ALA A 35 3.96 1.66 -6.31
C ALA A 35 4.30 0.30 -6.96
N ALA A 36 3.42 -0.69 -6.86
CA ALA A 36 3.58 -1.98 -7.53
C ALA A 36 3.71 -1.83 -9.06
N GLY A 37 2.84 -1.01 -9.66
CA GLY A 37 2.83 -0.75 -11.10
C GLY A 37 4.11 -0.05 -11.58
N LEU A 38 4.58 0.97 -10.86
CA LEU A 38 5.83 1.67 -11.15
C LEU A 38 7.06 0.77 -10.92
N GLY A 39 7.00 -0.12 -9.91
CA GLY A 39 8.01 -1.14 -9.68
C GLY A 39 8.14 -2.10 -10.87
N LEU A 40 7.02 -2.62 -11.38
CA LEU A 40 7.00 -3.44 -12.59
C LEU A 40 7.45 -2.66 -13.84
N LEU A 41 7.02 -1.40 -13.98
CA LEU A 41 7.44 -0.54 -15.08
C LEU A 41 8.95 -0.31 -15.06
N SER A 42 9.57 -0.13 -13.88
CA SER A 42 11.02 -0.01 -13.77
C SER A 42 11.74 -1.25 -14.27
N VAL A 43 11.26 -2.46 -13.91
CA VAL A 43 11.83 -3.73 -14.36
C VAL A 43 11.74 -3.84 -15.89
N TRP A 44 10.62 -3.40 -16.47
CA TRP A 44 10.44 -3.36 -17.92
C TRP A 44 11.37 -2.34 -18.59
N VAL A 45 11.48 -1.10 -18.08
CA VAL A 45 12.35 -0.06 -18.67
C VAL A 45 13.83 -0.45 -18.60
N PHE A 46 14.29 -1.00 -17.47
CA PHE A 46 15.69 -1.39 -17.28
C PHE A 46 16.01 -2.80 -17.82
N GLN A 47 15.04 -3.48 -18.45
CA GLN A 47 15.20 -4.82 -19.04
C GLN A 47 15.75 -5.86 -18.05
N TYR A 48 15.34 -5.77 -16.78
CA TYR A 48 15.72 -6.77 -15.78
C TYR A 48 14.94 -8.07 -15.97
N PRO A 49 15.57 -9.24 -15.74
CA PRO A 49 14.88 -10.51 -15.85
C PRO A 49 13.78 -10.61 -14.78
N PHE A 50 12.54 -10.82 -15.24
CA PHE A 50 11.42 -11.05 -14.34
C PHE A 50 11.58 -12.43 -13.70
N GLY A 51 11.82 -12.45 -12.40
CA GLY A 51 12.04 -13.67 -11.64
C GLY A 51 11.72 -13.49 -10.17
N PHE A 52 12.09 -14.48 -9.36
CA PHE A 52 11.78 -14.50 -7.94
C PHE A 52 12.26 -13.23 -7.20
N THR A 53 13.46 -12.73 -7.52
CA THR A 53 14.01 -11.51 -6.92
C THR A 53 13.12 -10.29 -7.13
N VAL A 54 12.55 -10.12 -8.34
CA VAL A 54 11.65 -9.00 -8.65
C VAL A 54 10.35 -9.12 -7.87
N ILE A 55 9.81 -10.33 -7.71
CA ILE A 55 8.59 -10.58 -6.94
C ILE A 55 8.80 -10.22 -5.46
N ILE A 56 9.92 -10.65 -4.86
CA ILE A 56 10.25 -10.32 -3.47
C ILE A 56 10.48 -8.81 -3.31
N ALA A 57 11.15 -8.18 -4.26
CA ALA A 57 11.34 -6.72 -4.27
C ALA A 57 10.00 -5.98 -4.34
N LEU A 58 9.07 -6.41 -5.21
CA LEU A 58 7.73 -5.83 -5.32
C LEU A 58 6.90 -6.03 -4.05
N LEU A 59 6.98 -7.21 -3.42
CA LEU A 59 6.30 -7.47 -2.15
C LEU A 59 6.79 -6.51 -1.05
N GLY A 60 8.10 -6.30 -0.95
CA GLY A 60 8.69 -5.33 -0.03
C GLY A 60 8.33 -3.88 -0.35
N LEU A 61 8.33 -3.52 -1.64
CA LEU A 61 8.01 -2.18 -2.12
C LEU A 61 6.55 -1.80 -1.82
N ILE A 62 5.61 -2.72 -2.00
CA ILE A 62 4.20 -2.53 -1.65
C ILE A 62 4.05 -2.26 -0.14
N GLY A 63 4.75 -3.04 0.69
CA GLY A 63 4.74 -2.86 2.15
C GLY A 63 5.29 -1.50 2.59
N LEU A 64 6.41 -1.07 1.99
CA LEU A 64 7.00 0.24 2.26
C LEU A 64 6.07 1.39 1.83
N ALA A 65 5.44 1.29 0.65
CA ALA A 65 4.53 2.30 0.15
C ALA A 65 3.29 2.48 1.05
N ILE A 66 2.72 1.37 1.54
CA ILE A 66 1.61 1.40 2.49
C ILE A 66 2.05 2.08 3.80
N ASN A 67 3.22 1.72 4.34
CA ASN A 67 3.73 2.31 5.58
C ASN A 67 3.94 3.83 5.44
N ALA A 68 4.58 4.29 4.36
CA ALA A 68 4.77 5.70 4.09
C ALA A 68 3.44 6.45 3.94
N ALA A 69 2.47 5.88 3.21
CA ALA A 69 1.14 6.47 3.05
C ALA A 69 0.41 6.61 4.39
N ILE A 70 0.50 5.61 5.28
CA ILE A 70 -0.09 5.66 6.62
C ILE A 70 0.53 6.80 7.43
N VAL A 71 1.86 6.89 7.49
CA VAL A 71 2.57 7.93 8.25
C VAL A 71 2.21 9.32 7.75
N ILE A 72 2.26 9.55 6.42
CA ILE A 72 1.92 10.85 5.82
C ILE A 72 0.47 11.24 6.16
N LEU A 73 -0.49 10.32 5.98
CA LEU A 73 -1.90 10.61 6.27
C LEU A 73 -2.17 10.77 7.76
N SER A 74 -1.44 10.07 8.63
CA SER A 74 -1.59 10.24 10.08
C SER A 74 -1.07 11.60 10.53
N GLU A 75 0.07 12.06 9.99
CA GLU A 75 0.61 13.39 10.27
C GLU A 75 -0.35 14.48 9.74
N PHE A 76 -0.85 14.34 8.51
CA PHE A 76 -1.84 15.28 7.96
C PHE A 76 -3.14 15.36 8.77
N LYS A 77 -3.55 14.27 9.43
CA LYS A 77 -4.75 14.24 10.28
C LYS A 77 -4.46 14.75 11.70
N ALA A 78 -3.21 14.68 12.15
CA ALA A 78 -2.77 15.14 13.46
C ALA A 78 -2.42 16.63 13.46
N ASP A 79 -2.15 17.23 12.30
CA ASP A 79 -1.83 18.64 12.19
C ASP A 79 -3.07 19.52 12.53
N PRO A 80 -3.01 20.35 13.60
CA PRO A 80 -4.12 21.23 13.99
C PRO A 80 -4.32 22.44 13.07
N ALA A 81 -3.43 22.64 12.10
CA ALA A 81 -3.49 23.75 11.14
C ALA A 81 -4.35 23.39 9.91
N GLU A 82 -5.65 23.21 10.11
CA GLU A 82 -6.62 23.52 9.05
C GLU A 82 -6.60 25.05 8.87
N ILE A 83 -5.88 25.54 7.85
CA ILE A 83 -6.07 26.89 7.30
C ILE A 83 -7.17 26.82 6.24
#